data_AF-A0AA39TBV2-F1
#
_entry.id   AF-A0AA39TBV2-F1
#
_cell.length_a   1.000
_cell.length_b   1.000
_cell.length_c   1.000
_cell.angle_alpha   90.00
_cell.angle_beta   90.00
_cell.angle_gamma   90.00
#
_symmetry.space_group_name_H-M   'P 1'
#
loop_
_entity.id
_entity.type
_entity.pdbx_description
1 polymer ?
#
loop_
_entity_poly.entity_id
_entity_poly.type
_entity_poly.pdbx_seq_one_letter_code
_entity_poly.pdbx_strand_id
1 'polypeptide(L)'
;MKRWTLRSPLDGLYHASLLSLVAILASSRLNQDYKGWKGKELVIKISWPAVQRKSEADLVKTARQKARTMKTGKKPDWALDHLPDILLCQDFDYGAGSTQANITALFEKAKWAEKETLDYEYRVCRITVQERLYPLEELRTVEEYAQVLFDILQIHKWLYDHPQILHRDISPGNIMWRRTVEGCIRGVLNDFDLSSFRSATGASSTQRTGTLPYMAYELLFNDENGQPPKHLYRHDVESIFYVVLLLVCRYKFVPTEESSKDVVTERARKVPSRFDRWYTLTRDQLSSEKAKLLWKHTSLLVNSGFHDFQAWVDRLYLRFVLGFTAQSQQDALKKSDETTEPFEDETLGDRVSYSVFVNICSRFAGSDLVVRNDQLEEGA
;
A
#
# COMPACT_ATOMS: atom_id res chain seq x y z
N MET A 1 8.60 12.17 -1.54
CA MET A 1 9.23 11.73 -0.26
C MET A 1 10.75 11.81 -0.43
N LYS A 2 11.45 12.76 0.22
CA LYS A 2 12.93 12.72 0.29
C LYS A 2 13.31 11.80 1.46
N ARG A 3 13.87 10.63 1.14
CA ARG A 3 14.35 9.65 2.11
C ARG A 3 15.71 10.12 2.63
N TRP A 4 15.77 10.60 3.87
CA TRP A 4 17.07 10.79 4.52
C TRP A 4 17.51 9.43 5.07
N THR A 5 18.38 8.74 4.33
CA THR A 5 19.15 7.62 4.87
C THR A 5 20.53 8.18 5.20
N LEU A 6 20.77 8.47 6.48
CA LEU A 6 22.11 8.82 6.96
C LEU A 6 22.97 7.56 6.89
N ARG A 7 23.79 7.45 5.85
CA ARG A 7 25.00 6.60 5.85
C ARG A 7 26.19 7.54 5.91
N SER A 8 26.79 7.72 7.08
CA SER A 8 28.02 8.48 7.29
C SER A 8 28.72 7.97 8.56
N PRO A 9 30.05 8.00 8.68
CA PRO A 9 30.83 7.39 9.78
C PRO A 9 30.67 8.07 11.16
N LEU A 10 29.59 8.83 11.37
CA LEU A 10 29.31 9.64 12.57
C LEU A 10 28.15 9.06 13.41
N ASP A 11 27.99 7.73 13.41
CA ASP A 11 26.90 7.01 14.08
C ASP A 11 26.75 7.36 15.58
N GLY A 12 27.80 7.85 16.25
CA GLY A 12 27.76 8.23 17.67
C GLY A 12 27.02 9.54 18.00
N LEU A 13 27.08 10.56 17.15
CA LEU A 13 26.53 11.90 17.46
C LEU A 13 25.05 12.04 17.09
N TYR A 14 24.59 11.34 16.04
CA TYR A 14 23.19 11.41 15.59
C TYR A 14 22.25 10.49 16.39
N HIS A 15 22.78 9.40 16.96
CA HIS A 15 22.01 8.55 17.87
C HIS A 15 21.63 9.29 19.16
N ALA A 16 22.50 10.18 19.64
CA ALA A 16 22.25 11.03 20.80
C ALA A 16 21.19 12.11 20.53
N SER A 17 21.14 12.70 19.33
CA SER A 17 20.15 13.73 18.97
C SER A 17 18.77 13.15 18.67
N LEU A 18 18.70 11.94 18.09
CA LEU A 18 17.44 11.21 17.94
C LEU A 18 16.89 10.77 19.29
N LEU A 19 17.73 10.21 20.17
CA LEU A 19 17.35 9.89 21.54
C LEU A 19 16.93 11.14 22.33
N SER A 20 17.53 12.30 22.06
CA SER A 20 17.14 13.57 22.68
C SER A 20 15.79 14.07 22.17
N LEU A 21 15.52 14.04 20.86
CA LEU A 21 14.21 14.39 20.30
C LEU A 21 13.13 13.42 20.80
N VAL A 22 13.42 12.13 20.78
CA VAL A 22 12.56 11.07 21.31
C VAL A 22 12.35 11.22 22.82
N ALA A 23 13.38 11.60 23.59
CA ALA A 23 13.27 11.90 25.01
C ALA A 23 12.50 13.20 25.28
N ILE A 24 12.62 14.23 24.44
CA ILE A 24 11.83 15.47 24.52
C ILE A 24 10.37 15.16 24.25
N LEU A 25 10.06 14.41 23.19
CA LEU A 25 8.71 13.97 22.86
C LEU A 25 8.14 13.06 23.98
N ALA A 26 8.92 12.12 24.51
CA ALA A 26 8.52 11.22 25.59
C ALA A 26 8.41 11.91 26.96
N SER A 27 9.21 12.96 27.23
CA SER A 27 9.14 13.71 28.48
C SER A 27 7.78 14.39 28.69
N SER A 28 7.04 14.61 27.60
CA SER A 28 5.69 15.18 27.64
C SER A 28 4.58 14.14 27.95
N ARG A 29 4.87 12.83 27.90
CA ARG A 29 3.95 11.72 28.22
C ARG A 29 4.68 10.58 28.94
N LEU A 30 4.53 10.54 30.26
CA LEU A 30 4.75 9.45 31.25
C LEU A 30 5.59 8.22 30.82
N ASN A 31 6.62 7.92 31.63
CA ASN A 31 7.55 6.77 31.71
C ASN A 31 7.07 5.34 31.29
N GLN A 32 5.80 5.07 31.02
CA GLN A 32 5.30 3.73 30.66
C GLN A 32 5.55 3.35 29.19
N ASP A 33 5.59 4.31 28.25
CA ASP A 33 5.78 4.02 26.81
C ASP A 33 7.20 3.54 26.47
N TYR A 34 8.17 3.79 27.34
CA TYR A 34 9.60 3.50 27.12
C TYR A 34 9.93 1.99 27.10
N LYS A 35 9.10 1.13 27.73
CA LYS A 35 9.33 -0.32 27.74
C LYS A 35 9.21 -0.94 26.34
N GLY A 36 8.34 -0.39 25.48
CA GLY A 36 8.12 -0.90 24.12
C GLY A 36 9.26 -0.57 23.13
N TRP A 37 10.16 0.34 23.50
CA TRP A 37 11.19 0.87 22.59
C TRP A 37 12.53 0.17 22.78
N LYS A 38 12.73 -0.49 23.92
CA LYS A 38 14.02 -1.07 24.30
C LYS A 38 14.44 -2.17 23.32
N GLY A 39 15.55 -1.95 22.63
CA GLY A 39 16.13 -2.91 21.69
C GLY A 39 15.55 -2.85 20.26
N LYS A 40 14.62 -1.93 19.97
CA LYS A 40 14.15 -1.69 18.60
C LYS A 40 14.98 -0.60 17.92
N GLU A 41 15.33 -0.81 16.66
CA GLU A 41 15.72 0.29 15.78
C GLU A 41 14.47 1.08 15.39
N LEU A 42 14.53 2.41 15.46
CA LEU A 42 13.38 3.29 15.26
C LEU A 42 13.58 4.20 14.04
N VAL A 43 12.46 4.57 13.40
CA VAL A 43 12.40 5.51 12.28
C VAL A 43 11.45 6.64 12.64
N ILE A 44 11.86 7.87 12.32
CA ILE A 44 11.04 9.08 12.49
C ILE A 44 10.55 9.53 11.11
N LYS A 45 9.23 9.67 10.96
CA LYS A 45 8.54 10.26 9.80
C LYS A 45 8.04 11.65 10.21
N ILE A 46 8.41 12.67 9.44
CA ILE A 46 7.87 14.03 9.59
C ILE A 46 7.03 14.33 8.35
N SER A 47 5.77 14.66 8.54
CA SER A 47 4.81 14.89 7.46
C SER A 47 3.93 16.10 7.71
N TRP A 48 3.26 16.56 6.65
CA TRP A 48 2.30 17.67 6.69
C TRP A 48 0.94 17.23 6.12
N PRO A 49 0.20 16.33 6.80
CA PRO A 49 -1.13 15.94 6.37
C PRO A 49 -2.12 17.09 6.52
N ALA A 50 -3.21 17.02 5.76
CA ALA A 50 -4.37 17.88 5.96
C ALA A 50 -4.99 17.64 7.34
N VAL A 51 -5.39 18.70 8.03
CA VAL A 51 -5.97 18.60 9.38
C VAL A 51 -7.25 17.75 9.39
N GLN A 52 -8.03 17.79 8.31
CA GLN A 52 -9.27 17.02 8.18
C GLN A 52 -9.04 15.53 7.90
N ARG A 53 -7.83 15.12 7.47
CA ARG A 53 -7.54 13.71 7.20
C ARG A 53 -7.33 12.97 8.51
N LYS A 54 -7.95 11.79 8.59
CA LYS A 54 -7.71 10.85 9.69
C LYS A 54 -6.23 10.43 9.70
N SER A 55 -5.64 10.34 10.89
CA SER A 55 -4.23 9.97 11.00
C SER A 55 -4.00 8.51 10.63
N GLU A 56 -2.94 8.23 9.86
CA GLU A 56 -2.38 6.88 9.68
C GLU A 56 -2.23 6.17 11.04
N ALA A 57 -1.75 6.88 12.07
CA ALA A 57 -1.57 6.33 13.40
C ALA A 57 -2.89 5.85 14.02
N ASP A 58 -4.02 6.54 13.77
CA ASP A 58 -5.33 6.15 14.29
C ASP A 58 -5.87 4.90 13.56
N LEU A 59 -5.68 4.82 12.24
CA LEU A 59 -6.07 3.67 11.44
C LEU A 59 -5.27 2.42 11.85
N VAL A 60 -3.95 2.55 11.95
CA VAL A 60 -3.05 1.48 12.40
C VAL A 60 -3.36 1.06 13.83
N LYS A 61 -3.60 2.02 14.75
CA LYS A 61 -4.00 1.72 16.13
C LYS A 61 -5.32 0.95 16.18
N THR A 62 -6.30 1.34 15.38
CA THR A 62 -7.59 0.65 15.26
C THR A 62 -7.40 -0.79 14.77
N ALA A 63 -6.61 -0.97 13.70
CA ALA A 63 -6.30 -2.30 13.16
C ALA A 63 -5.58 -3.17 14.21
N ARG A 64 -4.53 -2.67 14.86
CA ARG A 64 -3.80 -3.43 15.89
C ARG A 64 -4.67 -3.77 17.10
N GLN A 65 -5.56 -2.87 17.52
CA GLN A 65 -6.51 -3.16 18.60
C GLN A 65 -7.53 -4.22 18.17
N LYS A 66 -8.02 -4.18 16.92
CA LYS A 66 -8.89 -5.22 16.38
C LYS A 66 -8.20 -6.58 16.40
N ALA A 67 -6.95 -6.67 15.94
CA ALA A 67 -6.17 -7.91 15.98
C ALA A 67 -6.06 -8.49 17.40
N ARG A 68 -5.71 -7.66 18.39
CA ARG A 68 -5.57 -8.08 19.80
C ARG A 68 -6.88 -8.51 20.47
N THR A 69 -8.02 -8.00 20.01
CA THR A 69 -9.33 -8.22 20.64
C THR A 69 -10.14 -9.32 19.95
N MET A 70 -9.77 -9.72 18.73
CA MET A 70 -10.41 -10.83 18.04
C MET A 70 -10.13 -12.15 18.77
N LYS A 71 -11.21 -12.84 19.15
CA LYS A 71 -11.16 -14.15 19.86
C LYS A 71 -11.27 -15.35 18.90
N THR A 72 -11.39 -15.11 17.59
CA THR A 72 -11.66 -16.16 16.59
C THR A 72 -10.37 -16.71 15.99
N GLY A 73 -10.16 -18.04 16.10
CA GLY A 73 -9.10 -18.78 15.41
C GLY A 73 -7.85 -19.13 16.23
N LYS A 74 -7.00 -20.01 15.68
CA LYS A 74 -5.82 -20.57 16.38
C LYS A 74 -4.69 -19.56 16.64
N LYS A 75 -4.67 -18.38 15.97
CA LYS A 75 -3.68 -17.30 16.15
C LYS A 75 -4.20 -15.92 15.69
N PRO A 76 -5.12 -15.24 16.40
CA PRO A 76 -5.64 -13.92 15.98
C PRO A 76 -4.56 -12.83 15.87
N ASP A 77 -3.44 -13.00 16.57
CA ASP A 77 -2.32 -12.05 16.59
C ASP A 77 -1.44 -12.07 15.34
N TRP A 78 -1.66 -12.98 14.37
CA TRP A 78 -0.80 -13.04 13.18
C TRP A 78 -0.78 -11.69 12.45
N ALA A 79 -1.91 -11.00 12.36
CA ALA A 79 -2.03 -9.69 11.71
C ALA A 79 -1.09 -8.63 12.31
N LEU A 80 -0.72 -8.74 13.60
CA LEU A 80 0.20 -7.81 14.25
C LEU A 80 1.61 -7.85 13.65
N ASP A 81 2.03 -8.98 13.09
CA ASP A 81 3.31 -9.15 12.39
C ASP A 81 3.33 -8.45 11.02
N HIS A 82 2.15 -8.14 10.48
CA HIS A 82 1.97 -7.61 9.12
C HIS A 82 1.46 -6.17 9.09
N LEU A 83 1.31 -5.53 10.26
CA LEU A 83 0.97 -4.12 10.46
C LEU A 83 2.14 -3.35 11.08
N PRO A 84 2.37 -2.07 10.73
CA PRO A 84 3.45 -1.28 11.32
C PRO A 84 3.22 -1.05 12.81
N ASP A 85 4.29 -1.05 13.60
CA ASP A 85 4.26 -0.68 15.01
C ASP A 85 4.59 0.80 15.17
N ILE A 86 3.55 1.63 15.11
CA ILE A 86 3.65 3.07 15.39
C ILE A 86 3.61 3.27 16.91
N LEU A 87 4.72 3.78 17.44
CA LEU A 87 4.97 3.92 18.86
C LEU A 87 4.58 5.30 19.38
N LEU A 88 4.76 6.32 18.55
CA LEU A 88 4.41 7.70 18.86
C LEU A 88 3.84 8.38 17.61
N CYS A 89 2.82 9.20 17.81
CA CYS A 89 2.34 10.16 16.83
C CYS A 89 2.03 11.45 17.58
N GLN A 90 2.62 12.56 17.15
CA GLN A 90 2.39 13.87 17.74
C GLN A 90 2.23 14.92 16.67
N ASP A 91 1.19 15.73 16.85
CA ASP A 91 0.86 16.86 16.00
C ASP A 91 1.40 18.15 16.63
N PHE A 92 1.92 19.02 15.78
CA PHE A 92 2.44 20.33 16.11
C PHE A 92 1.67 21.38 15.31
N ASP A 93 0.84 22.13 16.03
CA ASP A 93 0.01 23.17 15.46
C ASP A 93 0.81 24.42 15.11
N TYR A 94 0.26 25.18 14.17
CA TYR A 94 0.80 26.45 13.73
C TYR A 94 0.08 27.60 14.43
N GLY A 95 0.83 28.55 14.99
CA GLY A 95 0.27 29.74 15.63
C GLY A 95 -0.32 30.74 14.64
N ALA A 96 -1.01 31.76 15.17
CA ALA A 96 -1.71 32.81 14.42
C ALA A 96 -0.80 33.65 13.49
N GLY A 97 0.52 33.66 13.71
CA GLY A 97 1.51 34.33 12.85
C GLY A 97 2.20 33.42 11.82
N SER A 98 1.72 32.18 11.64
CA SER A 98 2.35 31.22 10.74
C SER A 98 2.16 31.56 9.27
N THR A 99 3.03 31.01 8.41
CA THR A 99 2.89 31.12 6.96
C THR A 99 1.55 30.58 6.47
N GLN A 100 1.03 29.50 7.08
CA GLN A 100 -0.31 28.99 6.73
C GLN A 100 -1.41 29.99 7.08
N ALA A 101 -1.38 30.59 8.27
CA ALA A 101 -2.36 31.60 8.66
C ALA A 101 -2.34 32.82 7.71
N ASN A 102 -1.13 33.26 7.31
CA ASN A 102 -0.98 34.34 6.34
C ASN A 102 -1.51 33.96 4.95
N ILE A 103 -1.25 32.74 4.48
CA ILE A 103 -1.77 32.23 3.22
C ILE A 103 -3.30 32.15 3.25
N THR A 104 -3.89 31.61 4.31
CA THR A 104 -5.35 31.57 4.47
C THR A 104 -5.95 32.97 4.43
N ALA A 105 -5.37 33.94 5.16
CA ALA A 105 -5.84 35.32 5.14
C ALA A 105 -5.76 35.96 3.73
N LEU A 106 -4.77 35.57 2.91
CA LEU A 106 -4.70 35.99 1.50
C LEU A 106 -5.82 35.36 0.66
N PHE A 107 -6.08 34.05 0.82
CA PHE A 107 -7.17 33.37 0.13
C PHE A 107 -8.54 33.95 0.52
N GLU A 108 -8.75 34.25 1.80
CA GLU A 108 -9.96 34.93 2.28
C GLU A 108 -10.14 36.29 1.62
N LYS A 109 -9.08 37.11 1.54
CA LYS A 109 -9.11 38.40 0.84
C LYS A 109 -9.41 38.25 -0.66
N ALA A 110 -8.82 37.28 -1.33
CA ALA A 110 -9.05 37.02 -2.75
C ALA A 110 -10.50 36.59 -3.02
N LYS A 111 -11.10 35.77 -2.14
CA LYS A 111 -12.51 35.37 -2.20
C LYS A 111 -13.48 36.57 -2.22
N TRP A 112 -13.15 37.64 -1.49
CA TRP A 112 -13.94 38.87 -1.49
C TRP A 112 -13.83 39.67 -2.80
N ALA A 113 -12.74 39.50 -3.56
CA ALA A 113 -12.50 40.23 -4.79
C ALA A 113 -13.10 39.55 -6.04
N GLU A 114 -13.04 38.22 -6.14
CA GLU A 114 -13.33 37.50 -7.39
C GLU A 114 -14.59 36.62 -7.35
N LYS A 115 -15.31 36.54 -6.21
CA LYS A 115 -16.47 35.64 -5.99
C LYS A 115 -16.17 34.13 -6.21
N GLU A 116 -14.92 33.75 -6.44
CA GLU A 116 -14.49 32.35 -6.48
C GLU A 116 -14.14 31.84 -5.08
N THR A 117 -14.46 30.57 -4.82
CA THR A 117 -14.14 29.91 -3.54
C THR A 117 -12.84 29.11 -3.68
N LEU A 118 -11.73 29.71 -3.26
CA LEU A 118 -10.49 28.98 -3.01
C LEU A 118 -10.45 28.60 -1.53
N ASP A 119 -10.71 27.32 -1.23
CA ASP A 119 -10.61 26.80 0.13
C ASP A 119 -9.19 26.28 0.38
N TYR A 120 -8.49 26.88 1.34
CA TYR A 120 -7.14 26.45 1.72
C TYR A 120 -7.22 25.29 2.71
N GLU A 121 -6.74 24.11 2.30
CA GLU A 121 -6.67 22.94 3.16
C GLU A 121 -5.53 23.10 4.20
N TYR A 122 -5.89 23.43 5.45
CA TYR A 122 -4.95 23.52 6.56
C TYR A 122 -4.14 22.24 6.76
N ARG A 123 -2.86 22.39 7.12
CA ARG A 123 -1.91 21.28 7.29
C ARG A 123 -1.31 21.32 8.70
N VAL A 124 -1.15 20.18 9.33
CA VAL A 124 -0.47 20.05 10.64
C VAL A 124 0.91 19.45 10.45
N CYS A 125 1.92 19.88 11.22
CA CYS A 125 3.21 19.18 11.24
C CYS A 125 3.06 17.94 12.13
N ARG A 126 3.17 16.74 11.57
CA ARG A 126 3.03 15.48 12.30
C ARG A 126 4.37 14.77 12.36
N ILE A 127 4.76 14.39 13.58
CA ILE A 127 5.93 13.53 13.83
C ILE A 127 5.44 12.16 14.28
N THR A 128 5.81 11.13 13.53
CA THR A 128 5.52 9.73 13.84
C THR A 128 6.83 8.99 14.10
N VAL A 129 6.87 8.22 15.19
CA VAL A 129 7.98 7.31 15.50
C VAL A 129 7.46 5.88 15.39
N GLN A 130 8.12 5.06 14.60
CA GLN A 130 7.77 3.66 14.38
C GLN A 130 9.00 2.76 14.43
N GLU A 131 8.78 1.46 14.52
CA GLU A 131 9.86 0.50 14.33
C GLU A 131 10.47 0.60 12.92
N ARG A 132 11.76 0.29 12.81
CA ARG A 132 12.41 0.15 11.52
C ARG A 132 11.86 -1.06 10.78
N LEU A 133 11.38 -0.81 9.57
CA LEU A 133 11.03 -1.82 8.57
C LEU A 133 12.00 -1.75 7.40
N TYR A 134 12.14 -2.84 6.67
CA TYR A 134 13.03 -2.94 5.53
C TYR A 134 12.22 -2.85 4.23
N PRO A 135 12.70 -2.12 3.23
CA PRO A 135 11.97 -1.95 1.99
C PRO A 135 12.03 -3.23 1.14
N LEU A 136 11.04 -3.40 0.25
CA LEU A 136 10.89 -4.59 -0.60
C LEU A 136 12.14 -4.90 -1.46
N GLU A 137 12.93 -3.88 -1.82
CA GLU A 137 14.15 -4.02 -2.62
C GLU A 137 15.33 -4.67 -1.86
N GLU A 138 15.25 -4.83 -0.55
CA GLU A 138 16.30 -5.47 0.28
C GLU A 138 16.13 -7.00 0.41
N LEU A 139 15.04 -7.57 -0.13
CA LEU A 139 14.87 -9.03 -0.21
C LEU A 139 15.89 -9.66 -1.17
N ARG A 140 16.25 -10.91 -0.89
CA ARG A 140 17.40 -11.58 -1.51
C ARG A 140 17.02 -12.76 -2.39
N THR A 141 15.86 -13.37 -2.20
CA THR A 141 15.42 -14.52 -3.01
C THR A 141 14.01 -14.35 -3.55
N VAL A 142 13.69 -15.06 -4.63
CA VAL A 142 12.34 -15.03 -5.24
C VAL A 142 11.27 -15.55 -4.29
N GLU A 143 11.61 -16.52 -3.43
CA GLU A 143 10.72 -17.07 -2.41
C GLU A 143 10.40 -16.04 -1.32
N GLU A 144 11.38 -15.22 -0.93
CA GLU A 144 11.17 -14.11 -0.01
C GLU A 144 10.20 -13.08 -0.60
N TYR A 145 10.39 -12.71 -1.87
CA TYR A 145 9.45 -11.83 -2.58
C TYR A 145 8.05 -12.43 -2.64
N ALA A 146 7.93 -13.72 -2.98
CA ALA A 146 6.65 -14.41 -3.09
C ALA A 146 5.93 -14.46 -1.75
N GLN A 147 6.63 -14.84 -0.67
CA GLN A 147 6.05 -14.86 0.67
C GLN A 147 5.62 -13.47 1.14
N VAL A 148 6.44 -12.43 0.92
CA VAL A 148 6.07 -11.05 1.32
C VAL A 148 4.86 -10.56 0.53
N LEU A 149 4.83 -10.74 -0.79
CA LEU A 149 3.68 -10.34 -1.61
C LEU A 149 2.40 -11.10 -1.24
N PHE A 150 2.53 -12.38 -0.90
CA PHE A 150 1.42 -13.18 -0.41
C PHE A 150 0.96 -12.75 0.98
N ASP A 151 1.86 -12.40 1.89
CA ASP A 151 1.52 -11.81 3.19
C ASP A 151 0.71 -10.51 3.01
N ILE A 152 1.06 -9.66 2.03
CA ILE A 152 0.35 -8.41 1.74
C ILE A 152 -1.09 -8.66 1.29
N LEU A 153 -1.32 -9.65 0.40
CA LEU A 153 -2.67 -10.05 0.01
C LEU A 153 -3.51 -10.47 1.22
N GLN A 154 -2.91 -11.25 2.12
CA GLN A 154 -3.60 -11.78 3.30
C GLN A 154 -3.95 -10.69 4.33
N ILE A 155 -2.99 -9.82 4.65
CA ILE A 155 -3.25 -8.71 5.60
C ILE A 155 -4.20 -7.67 5.00
N HIS A 156 -4.16 -7.45 3.68
CA HIS A 156 -5.11 -6.59 2.99
C HIS A 156 -6.55 -7.11 3.13
N LYS A 157 -6.79 -8.39 2.88
CA LYS A 157 -8.11 -9.00 3.09
C LYS A 157 -8.55 -8.90 4.56
N TRP A 158 -7.66 -9.20 5.49
CA TRP A 158 -7.94 -9.07 6.92
C TRP A 158 -8.33 -7.62 7.31
N LEU A 159 -7.63 -6.61 6.79
CA LEU A 159 -7.96 -5.20 6.98
C LEU A 159 -9.34 -4.86 6.38
N TYR A 160 -9.65 -5.40 5.21
CA TYR A 160 -10.92 -5.16 4.52
C TYR A 160 -12.13 -5.76 5.27
N ASP A 161 -11.98 -6.95 5.84
CA ASP A 161 -13.08 -7.66 6.51
C ASP A 161 -13.30 -7.21 7.96
N HIS A 162 -12.23 -7.00 8.74
CA HIS A 162 -12.38 -6.87 10.19
C HIS A 162 -12.38 -5.43 10.71
N PRO A 163 -11.34 -4.60 10.50
CA PRO A 163 -11.43 -3.18 10.81
C PRO A 163 -12.09 -2.36 9.68
N GLN A 164 -12.47 -3.00 8.56
CA GLN A 164 -13.13 -2.36 7.41
C GLN A 164 -12.31 -1.22 6.82
N ILE A 165 -11.01 -1.42 6.63
CA ILE A 165 -10.07 -0.44 6.11
C ILE A 165 -9.69 -0.81 4.67
N LEU A 166 -9.77 0.17 3.76
CA LEU A 166 -9.16 0.12 2.43
C LEU A 166 -7.82 0.85 2.46
N HIS A 167 -6.79 0.28 1.83
CA HIS A 167 -5.45 0.85 1.87
C HIS A 167 -5.30 2.03 0.91
N ARG A 168 -5.78 1.85 -0.33
CA ARG A 168 -5.89 2.85 -1.40
C ARG A 168 -4.62 3.34 -2.08
N ASP A 169 -3.46 3.03 -1.54
CA ASP A 169 -2.17 3.34 -2.18
C ASP A 169 -1.17 2.19 -2.07
N ILE A 170 -1.57 0.98 -2.49
CA ILE A 170 -0.62 -0.15 -2.52
C ILE A 170 0.42 0.10 -3.62
N SER A 171 1.69 0.15 -3.23
CA SER A 171 2.83 0.34 -4.11
C SER A 171 4.08 -0.32 -3.49
N PRO A 172 5.18 -0.52 -4.23
CA PRO A 172 6.39 -1.14 -3.67
C PRO A 172 6.99 -0.36 -2.50
N GLY A 173 6.80 0.97 -2.48
CA GLY A 173 7.28 1.82 -1.37
C GLY A 173 6.51 1.61 -0.06
N ASN A 174 5.29 1.10 -0.15
CA ASN A 174 4.36 0.87 0.96
C ASN A 174 4.31 -0.61 1.37
N ILE A 175 4.98 -1.48 0.61
CA ILE A 175 5.22 -2.87 0.99
C ILE A 175 6.61 -2.96 1.59
N MET A 176 6.66 -3.30 2.87
CA MET A 176 7.90 -3.49 3.61
C MET A 176 7.98 -4.90 4.15
N TRP A 177 9.08 -5.23 4.81
CA TRP A 177 9.23 -6.48 5.53
C TRP A 177 9.96 -6.29 6.85
N ARG A 178 9.76 -7.24 7.75
CA ARG A 178 10.49 -7.38 9.02
C ARG A 178 11.04 -8.79 9.15
N ARG A 179 12.04 -8.95 10.01
CA ARG A 179 12.47 -10.27 10.50
C ARG A 179 11.96 -10.45 11.92
N THR A 180 11.24 -11.53 12.18
CA THR A 180 10.77 -11.87 13.53
C THR A 180 11.94 -12.37 14.38
N VAL A 181 11.72 -12.50 15.70
CA VAL A 181 12.75 -13.01 16.62
C VAL A 181 13.12 -14.47 16.31
N GLU A 182 12.21 -15.23 15.70
CA GLU A 182 12.43 -16.59 15.19
C GLU A 182 13.19 -16.61 13.85
N GLY A 183 13.58 -15.44 13.32
CA GLY A 183 14.30 -15.33 12.06
C GLY A 183 13.42 -15.36 10.82
N CYS A 184 12.09 -15.47 10.95
CA CYS A 184 11.15 -15.53 9.83
C CYS A 184 10.94 -14.15 9.19
N ILE A 185 10.83 -14.11 7.87
CA ILE A 185 10.44 -12.89 7.14
C ILE A 185 8.93 -12.74 7.16
N ARG A 186 8.44 -11.52 7.34
CA ARG A 186 7.03 -11.14 7.27
C ARG A 186 6.86 -9.90 6.42
N GLY A 187 5.95 -9.95 5.45
CA GLY A 187 5.51 -8.75 4.72
C GLY A 187 4.71 -7.83 5.62
N VAL A 188 4.91 -6.52 5.52
CA VAL A 188 4.23 -5.49 6.31
C VAL A 188 3.64 -4.48 5.36
N LEU A 189 2.32 -4.30 5.40
CA LEU A 189 1.65 -3.23 4.66
C LEU A 189 1.76 -1.94 5.47
N ASN A 190 2.45 -0.94 4.93
CA ASN A 190 2.81 0.31 5.60
C ASN A 190 2.22 1.52 4.86
N ASP A 191 2.20 2.69 5.51
CA ASP A 191 1.74 3.97 4.94
C ASP A 191 0.23 4.07 4.70
N PHE A 192 -0.53 4.20 5.79
CA PHE A 192 -1.99 4.34 5.78
C PHE A 192 -2.48 5.79 5.60
N ASP A 193 -1.63 6.72 5.13
CA ASP A 193 -1.97 8.15 5.02
C ASP A 193 -3.12 8.43 4.02
N LEU A 194 -3.33 7.53 3.06
CA LEU A 194 -4.41 7.59 2.06
C LEU A 194 -5.55 6.61 2.32
N SER A 195 -5.43 5.81 3.38
CA SER A 195 -6.40 4.78 3.73
C SER A 195 -7.68 5.37 4.32
N SER A 196 -8.78 4.61 4.25
CA SER A 196 -10.07 5.03 4.77
C SER A 196 -10.91 3.85 5.23
N PHE A 197 -11.85 4.09 6.13
CA PHE A 197 -12.89 3.11 6.46
C PHE A 197 -13.85 2.94 5.28
N ARG A 198 -14.35 1.71 5.06
CA ARG A 198 -15.34 1.38 4.02
C ARG A 198 -16.64 2.19 4.16
N SER A 199 -17.02 2.52 5.39
CA SER A 199 -18.22 3.30 5.71
C SER A 199 -18.04 4.81 5.60
N ALA A 200 -16.85 5.31 5.26
CA ALA A 200 -16.61 6.74 5.17
C ALA A 200 -17.32 7.35 3.95
N THR A 201 -18.47 7.99 4.18
CA THR A 201 -19.25 8.71 3.18
C THR A 201 -18.80 10.18 3.10
N GLY A 202 -17.64 10.46 2.49
CA GLY A 202 -17.26 11.83 2.17
C GLY A 202 -15.76 12.16 2.14
N ALA A 203 -15.42 13.08 1.24
CA ALA A 203 -14.18 13.87 1.12
C ALA A 203 -12.84 13.16 0.86
N SER A 204 -12.70 11.84 1.06
CA SER A 204 -11.42 11.17 0.74
C SER A 204 -11.24 10.84 -0.75
N SER A 205 -12.28 11.03 -1.57
CA SER A 205 -12.24 10.77 -3.02
C SER A 205 -11.81 12.00 -3.84
N THR A 206 -11.88 13.22 -3.29
CA THR A 206 -11.58 14.46 -4.05
C THR A 206 -10.11 14.56 -4.43
N GLN A 207 -9.23 13.91 -3.66
CA GLN A 207 -7.81 13.84 -3.94
C GLN A 207 -7.53 12.49 -4.62
N ARG A 208 -7.29 12.55 -5.94
CA ARG A 208 -6.83 11.40 -6.76
C ARG A 208 -5.38 11.05 -6.41
N THR A 209 -5.16 10.65 -5.17
CA THR A 209 -3.87 10.33 -4.61
C THR A 209 -3.61 8.84 -4.77
N GLY A 210 -2.45 8.51 -5.32
CA GLY A 210 -2.00 7.13 -5.48
C GLY A 210 -0.84 7.08 -6.45
N THR A 211 -0.04 6.01 -6.36
CA THR A 211 1.13 5.86 -7.22
C THR A 211 0.72 5.37 -8.62
N LEU A 212 0.68 6.27 -9.61
CA LEU A 212 0.02 6.06 -10.92
C LEU A 212 0.24 4.68 -11.58
N PRO A 213 1.46 4.15 -11.74
CA PRO A 213 1.66 2.83 -12.36
C PRO A 213 0.90 1.69 -11.66
N TYR A 214 0.67 1.80 -10.35
CA TYR A 214 0.00 0.78 -9.52
C TYR A 214 -1.49 1.06 -9.32
N MET A 215 -1.97 2.28 -9.59
CA MET A 215 -3.38 2.64 -9.47
C MET A 215 -4.26 1.79 -10.39
N ALA A 216 -5.35 1.21 -9.87
CA ALA A 216 -6.31 0.40 -10.65
C ALA A 216 -6.84 1.13 -11.90
N TYR A 217 -7.16 0.38 -12.96
CA TYR A 217 -7.56 0.90 -14.26
C TYR A 217 -8.72 1.90 -14.17
N GLU A 218 -9.79 1.51 -13.48
CA GLU A 218 -10.98 2.37 -13.34
C GLU A 218 -10.72 3.63 -12.52
N LEU A 219 -9.79 3.58 -11.55
CA LEU A 219 -9.41 4.75 -10.76
C LEU A 219 -8.65 5.80 -11.58
N LEU A 220 -8.32 5.52 -12.84
CA LEU A 220 -7.61 6.47 -13.72
C LEU A 220 -8.53 7.51 -14.36
N PHE A 221 -9.81 7.21 -14.55
CA PHE A 221 -10.79 8.10 -15.18
C PHE A 221 -11.96 8.43 -14.23
N ASN A 222 -12.72 9.46 -14.59
CA ASN A 222 -13.91 9.88 -13.87
C ASN A 222 -15.16 9.24 -14.46
N ASP A 223 -16.23 9.25 -13.68
CA ASP A 223 -17.59 9.08 -14.21
C ASP A 223 -18.04 10.28 -15.06
N GLU A 224 -19.24 10.17 -15.62
CA GLU A 224 -19.88 11.19 -16.46
C GLU A 224 -20.09 12.55 -15.78
N ASN A 225 -20.16 12.57 -14.44
CA ASN A 225 -20.33 13.77 -13.63
C ASN A 225 -18.98 14.37 -13.18
N GLY A 226 -17.87 13.84 -13.72
CA GLY A 226 -16.53 14.26 -13.34
C GLY A 226 -16.09 13.80 -11.96
N GLN A 227 -16.84 12.90 -11.32
CA GLN A 227 -16.50 12.36 -10.00
C GLN A 227 -15.57 11.16 -10.14
N PRO A 228 -14.60 11.01 -9.22
CA PRO A 228 -13.77 9.82 -9.17
C PRO A 228 -14.60 8.61 -8.72
N PRO A 229 -14.38 7.42 -9.31
CA PRO A 229 -15.11 6.23 -8.93
C PRO A 229 -14.85 5.85 -7.47
N LYS A 230 -15.82 5.16 -6.87
CA LYS A 230 -15.68 4.60 -5.53
C LYS A 230 -14.52 3.60 -5.53
N HIS A 231 -13.65 3.70 -4.53
CA HIS A 231 -12.57 2.72 -4.32
C HIS A 231 -13.13 1.43 -3.73
N LEU A 232 -12.90 0.30 -4.41
CA LEU A 232 -13.37 -1.04 -4.05
C LEU A 232 -12.20 -1.93 -3.61
N TYR A 233 -12.50 -3.04 -2.94
CA TYR A 233 -11.54 -4.09 -2.58
C TYR A 233 -10.66 -4.48 -3.76
N ARG A 234 -11.26 -4.81 -4.90
CA ARG A 234 -10.53 -5.23 -6.09
C ARG A 234 -9.55 -4.18 -6.62
N HIS A 235 -9.71 -2.90 -6.32
CA HIS A 235 -8.76 -1.87 -6.79
C HIS A 235 -7.42 -1.97 -6.05
N ASP A 236 -7.46 -2.28 -4.75
CA ASP A 236 -6.24 -2.59 -3.99
C ASP A 236 -5.63 -3.93 -4.47
N VAL A 237 -6.46 -4.94 -4.76
CA VAL A 237 -6.00 -6.22 -5.32
C VAL A 237 -5.35 -6.06 -6.70
N GLU A 238 -5.92 -5.21 -7.57
CA GLU A 238 -5.33 -4.83 -8.86
C GLU A 238 -3.99 -4.12 -8.68
N SER A 239 -3.87 -3.30 -7.64
CA SER A 239 -2.60 -2.65 -7.27
C SER A 239 -1.55 -3.68 -6.83
N ILE A 240 -1.93 -4.69 -6.05
CA ILE A 240 -1.04 -5.83 -5.71
C ILE A 240 -0.58 -6.55 -6.99
N PHE A 241 -1.49 -6.84 -7.92
CA PHE A 241 -1.14 -7.43 -9.21
C PHE A 241 -0.15 -6.56 -10.00
N TYR A 242 -0.35 -5.25 -10.06
CA TYR A 242 0.61 -4.36 -10.73
C TYR A 242 1.96 -4.31 -10.03
N VAL A 243 2.02 -4.41 -8.69
CA VAL A 243 3.29 -4.56 -7.97
C VAL A 243 4.01 -5.82 -8.44
N VAL A 244 3.34 -6.97 -8.47
CA VAL A 244 3.93 -8.24 -8.95
C VAL A 244 4.39 -8.09 -10.40
N LEU A 245 3.51 -7.66 -11.30
CA LEU A 245 3.80 -7.53 -12.73
C LEU A 245 5.00 -6.61 -12.99
N LEU A 246 5.00 -5.43 -12.38
CA LEU A 246 6.06 -4.44 -12.58
C LEU A 246 7.36 -4.88 -11.89
N LEU A 247 7.32 -5.63 -10.79
CA LEU A 247 8.52 -6.22 -10.20
C LEU A 247 9.16 -7.22 -11.18
N VAL A 248 8.40 -8.24 -11.59
CA VAL A 248 8.96 -9.38 -12.33
C VAL A 248 9.31 -9.06 -13.78
N CYS A 249 8.67 -8.04 -14.38
CA CYS A 249 8.98 -7.58 -15.73
C CYS A 249 10.04 -6.46 -15.76
N ARG A 250 10.39 -5.82 -14.64
CA ARG A 250 11.34 -4.69 -14.61
C ARG A 250 12.59 -4.97 -13.81
N TYR A 251 12.69 -6.10 -13.13
CA TYR A 251 13.86 -6.48 -12.35
C TYR A 251 14.36 -7.89 -12.71
N LYS A 252 15.65 -8.13 -12.49
CA LYS A 252 16.27 -9.47 -12.52
C LYS A 252 17.25 -9.59 -11.36
N PHE A 253 17.42 -10.79 -10.81
CA PHE A 253 18.53 -11.07 -9.90
C PHE A 253 19.84 -11.09 -10.69
N VAL A 254 20.83 -10.38 -10.16
CA VAL A 254 22.20 -10.36 -10.70
C VAL A 254 23.14 -10.69 -9.55
N PRO A 255 24.12 -11.59 -9.74
CA PRO A 255 25.21 -11.78 -8.79
C PRO A 255 25.90 -10.45 -8.47
N THR A 256 26.04 -10.14 -7.19
CA THR A 256 26.83 -9.00 -6.74
C THR A 256 28.22 -9.49 -6.38
N GLU A 257 29.24 -9.10 -7.15
CA GLU A 257 30.65 -9.28 -6.77
C GLU A 257 30.98 -8.25 -5.67
N GLU A 258 30.76 -8.60 -4.40
CA GLU A 258 31.33 -7.83 -3.28
C GLU A 258 32.76 -8.31 -3.02
N SER A 259 33.74 -7.44 -3.27
CA SER A 259 35.18 -7.73 -3.36
C SER A 259 35.88 -8.09 -2.04
N SER A 260 35.20 -8.65 -1.03
CA SER A 260 35.86 -8.97 0.26
C SER A 260 35.26 -10.10 1.11
N LYS A 261 34.24 -10.84 0.65
CA LYS A 261 33.73 -12.04 1.37
C LYS A 261 33.25 -13.07 0.36
N ASP A 262 33.59 -14.35 0.54
CA ASP A 262 33.21 -15.51 -0.30
C ASP A 262 31.69 -15.81 -0.35
N VAL A 263 30.83 -14.80 -0.23
CA VAL A 263 29.37 -14.92 -0.29
C VAL A 263 28.89 -14.07 -1.46
N VAL A 264 28.60 -14.71 -2.59
CA VAL A 264 27.87 -14.08 -3.69
C VAL A 264 26.47 -13.75 -3.17
N THR A 265 26.17 -12.46 -2.98
CA THR A 265 24.81 -12.02 -2.69
C THR A 265 24.14 -11.65 -4.00
N GLU A 266 22.92 -12.11 -4.26
CA GLU A 266 22.14 -11.65 -5.41
C GLU A 266 21.21 -10.51 -4.99
N ARG A 267 21.06 -9.50 -5.85
CA ARG A 267 20.07 -8.44 -5.65
C ARG A 267 19.27 -8.20 -6.92
N ALA A 268 18.01 -7.84 -6.74
CA ALA A 268 17.16 -7.41 -7.84
C ALA A 268 17.70 -6.09 -8.42
N ARG A 269 18.09 -6.11 -9.70
CA ARG A 269 18.49 -4.93 -10.47
C ARG A 269 17.46 -4.62 -11.53
N LYS A 270 17.16 -3.34 -11.69
CA LYS A 270 16.24 -2.85 -12.72
C LYS A 270 16.79 -3.16 -14.11
N VAL A 271 15.93 -3.62 -15.01
CA VAL A 271 16.22 -3.88 -16.42
C VAL A 271 15.20 -3.17 -17.32
N PRO A 272 15.56 -2.90 -18.59
CA PRO A 272 14.62 -2.37 -19.57
C PRO A 272 13.39 -3.25 -19.69
N SER A 273 12.22 -2.61 -19.75
CA SER A 273 10.93 -3.28 -19.78
C SER A 273 9.93 -2.48 -20.60
N ARG A 274 8.98 -3.16 -21.25
CA ARG A 274 7.86 -2.47 -21.94
C ARG A 274 7.05 -1.56 -21.02
N PHE A 275 7.10 -1.83 -19.71
CA PHE A 275 6.42 -1.05 -18.69
C PHE A 275 7.23 0.15 -18.18
N ASP A 276 8.44 0.42 -18.70
CA ASP A 276 9.22 1.61 -18.31
C ASP A 276 8.46 2.90 -18.52
N ARG A 277 7.73 2.98 -19.63
CA ARG A 277 6.98 4.18 -19.99
C ARG A 277 5.87 4.50 -19.00
N TRP A 278 5.29 3.50 -18.30
CA TRP A 278 4.18 3.72 -17.37
C TRP A 278 4.51 4.73 -16.25
N TYR A 279 5.79 4.92 -15.92
CA TYR A 279 6.26 5.85 -14.90
C TYR A 279 6.36 7.30 -15.39
N THR A 280 6.22 7.53 -16.70
CA THR A 280 6.30 8.86 -17.33
C THR A 280 5.01 9.27 -18.04
N LEU A 281 4.04 8.35 -18.17
CA LEU A 281 2.77 8.63 -18.84
C LEU A 281 1.87 9.53 -17.98
N THR A 282 1.07 10.34 -18.65
CA THR A 282 -0.07 11.02 -18.01
C THR A 282 -1.14 9.99 -17.62
N ARG A 283 -2.11 10.41 -16.80
CA ARG A 283 -3.22 9.54 -16.38
C ARG A 283 -3.99 8.95 -17.55
N ASP A 284 -4.36 9.77 -18.53
CA ASP A 284 -5.15 9.34 -19.69
C ASP A 284 -4.36 8.38 -20.60
N GLN A 285 -3.06 8.66 -20.77
CA GLN A 285 -2.16 7.79 -21.51
C GLN A 285 -1.98 6.44 -20.80
N LEU A 286 -1.82 6.44 -19.48
CA LEU A 286 -1.69 5.23 -18.70
C LEU A 286 -2.98 4.41 -18.70
N SER A 287 -4.14 5.06 -18.62
CA SER A 287 -5.45 4.41 -18.75
C SER A 287 -5.54 3.68 -20.09
N SER A 288 -5.12 4.32 -21.18
CA SER A 288 -5.08 3.71 -22.51
C SER A 288 -4.14 2.50 -22.58
N GLU A 289 -2.98 2.54 -21.92
CA GLU A 289 -2.06 1.40 -21.87
C GLU A 289 -2.60 0.23 -21.03
N LYS A 290 -3.26 0.51 -19.90
CA LYS A 290 -3.92 -0.52 -19.08
C LYS A 290 -5.11 -1.15 -19.80
N ALA A 291 -5.89 -0.36 -20.54
CA ALA A 291 -6.95 -0.88 -21.39
C ALA A 291 -6.40 -1.84 -22.47
N LYS A 292 -5.28 -1.49 -23.13
CA LYS A 292 -4.63 -2.41 -24.07
C LYS A 292 -4.21 -3.72 -23.40
N LEU A 293 -3.64 -3.63 -22.19
CA LEU A 293 -3.25 -4.80 -21.42
C LEU A 293 -4.46 -5.71 -21.11
N LEU A 294 -5.56 -5.15 -20.61
CA LEU A 294 -6.72 -5.90 -20.14
C LEU A 294 -7.61 -6.45 -21.27
N TRP A 295 -7.68 -5.78 -22.43
CA TRP A 295 -8.58 -6.18 -23.54
C TRP A 295 -7.90 -6.80 -24.77
N LYS A 296 -6.56 -6.77 -24.90
CA LYS A 296 -5.87 -7.34 -26.08
C LYS A 296 -5.26 -8.73 -25.87
N HIS A 297 -5.60 -9.45 -24.79
CA HIS A 297 -5.04 -10.77 -24.47
C HIS A 297 -3.52 -10.84 -24.69
N THR A 298 -2.78 -10.02 -23.95
CA THR A 298 -1.34 -9.86 -24.14
C THR A 298 -0.59 -10.92 -23.34
N SER A 299 0.32 -11.66 -23.98
CA SER A 299 1.26 -12.52 -23.26
C SER A 299 2.19 -11.67 -22.37
N LEU A 300 2.31 -12.04 -21.10
CA LEU A 300 3.12 -11.35 -20.10
C LEU A 300 4.35 -12.19 -19.79
N LEU A 301 5.48 -11.89 -20.45
CA LEU A 301 6.73 -12.59 -20.18
C LEU A 301 7.43 -11.97 -18.97
N VAL A 302 7.73 -12.80 -17.97
CA VAL A 302 8.56 -12.41 -16.82
C VAL A 302 10.04 -12.49 -17.17
N ASN A 303 10.89 -11.71 -16.48
CA ASN A 303 12.33 -11.82 -16.67
C ASN A 303 12.86 -13.16 -16.14
N SER A 304 13.98 -13.64 -16.68
CA SER A 304 14.58 -14.94 -16.30
C SER A 304 14.85 -15.09 -14.80
N GLY A 305 15.23 -14.01 -14.12
CA GLY A 305 15.45 -14.00 -12.66
C GLY A 305 14.18 -14.14 -11.82
N PHE A 306 12.98 -14.07 -12.41
CA PHE A 306 11.68 -14.21 -11.75
C PHE A 306 10.79 -15.25 -12.44
N HIS A 307 11.39 -16.21 -13.15
CA HIS A 307 10.65 -17.20 -13.96
C HIS A 307 9.56 -17.96 -13.18
N ASP A 308 9.78 -18.25 -11.89
CA ASP A 308 8.80 -18.91 -11.02
C ASP A 308 7.50 -18.10 -10.81
N PHE A 309 7.53 -16.78 -11.03
CA PHE A 309 6.34 -15.94 -10.98
C PHE A 309 5.47 -16.02 -12.24
N GLN A 310 5.93 -16.67 -13.32
CA GLN A 310 5.17 -16.73 -14.58
C GLN A 310 3.76 -17.30 -14.35
N ALA A 311 3.64 -18.37 -13.56
CA ALA A 311 2.35 -18.98 -13.24
C ALA A 311 1.42 -18.04 -12.46
N TRP A 312 1.95 -17.22 -11.55
CA TRP A 312 1.16 -16.21 -10.85
C TRP A 312 0.68 -15.14 -11.82
N VAL A 313 1.60 -14.55 -12.59
CA VAL A 313 1.28 -13.47 -13.53
C VAL A 313 0.20 -13.90 -14.50
N ASP A 314 0.33 -15.07 -15.13
CA ASP A 314 -0.64 -15.55 -16.12
C ASP A 314 -2.02 -15.80 -15.50
N ARG A 315 -2.07 -16.45 -14.33
CA ARG A 315 -3.33 -16.79 -13.67
C ARG A 315 -4.02 -15.56 -13.10
N LEU A 316 -3.29 -14.67 -12.43
CA LEU A 316 -3.85 -13.42 -11.89
C LEU A 316 -4.33 -12.51 -13.01
N TYR A 317 -3.53 -12.35 -14.07
CA TYR A 317 -3.93 -11.58 -15.26
C TYR A 317 -5.22 -12.11 -15.87
N LEU A 318 -5.32 -13.44 -16.05
CA LEU A 318 -6.52 -14.07 -16.60
C LEU A 318 -7.76 -13.76 -15.76
N ARG A 319 -7.65 -13.70 -14.42
CA ARG A 319 -8.77 -13.34 -13.55
C ARG A 319 -9.28 -11.92 -13.79
N PHE A 320 -8.37 -10.95 -13.96
CA PHE A 320 -8.77 -9.59 -14.31
C PHE A 320 -9.43 -9.54 -15.70
N VAL A 321 -8.83 -10.19 -16.71
CA VAL A 321 -9.40 -10.23 -18.07
C VAL A 321 -10.81 -10.80 -18.07
N LEU A 322 -11.02 -11.95 -17.43
CA LEU A 322 -12.34 -12.56 -17.30
C LEU A 322 -13.32 -11.68 -16.51
N GLY A 323 -12.84 -11.00 -15.46
CA GLY A 323 -13.63 -10.10 -14.62
C GLY A 323 -14.17 -8.92 -15.41
N PHE A 324 -13.26 -8.18 -16.07
CA PHE A 324 -13.65 -7.02 -16.87
C PHE A 324 -14.49 -7.40 -18.10
N THR A 325 -14.27 -8.60 -18.68
CA THR A 325 -15.12 -9.12 -19.76
C THR A 325 -16.55 -9.36 -19.27
N ALA A 326 -16.72 -9.98 -18.10
CA ALA A 326 -18.04 -10.23 -17.52
C ALA A 326 -18.76 -8.92 -17.15
N GLN A 327 -18.05 -7.96 -16.55
CA GLN A 327 -18.58 -6.63 -16.24
C GLN A 327 -19.05 -5.92 -17.52
N SER A 328 -18.21 -5.94 -18.58
CA SER A 328 -18.54 -5.32 -19.87
C SER A 328 -19.77 -5.96 -20.53
N GLN A 329 -19.96 -7.28 -20.38
CA GLN A 329 -21.15 -7.99 -20.86
C GLN A 329 -22.39 -7.54 -20.09
N GLN A 330 -22.31 -7.44 -18.76
CA GLN A 330 -23.44 -6.95 -17.97
C GLN A 330 -23.82 -5.52 -18.34
N ASP A 331 -22.84 -4.65 -18.52
CA ASP A 331 -23.08 -3.25 -18.89
C ASP A 331 -23.71 -3.12 -20.28
N ALA A 332 -23.41 -4.05 -21.20
CA ALA A 332 -24.06 -4.12 -22.50
C ALA A 332 -25.53 -4.57 -22.37
N LEU A 333 -25.83 -5.57 -21.55
CA LEU A 333 -27.20 -6.06 -21.30
C LEU A 333 -28.06 -5.01 -20.58
N LYS A 334 -27.50 -4.29 -19.61
CA LYS A 334 -28.19 -3.15 -18.96
C LYS A 334 -28.57 -2.05 -19.96
N LYS A 335 -27.74 -1.83 -20.99
CA LYS A 335 -28.03 -0.85 -22.06
C LYS A 335 -29.08 -1.34 -23.06
N SER A 336 -29.33 -2.64 -23.17
CA SER A 336 -30.38 -3.21 -24.03
C SER A 336 -31.75 -3.29 -23.35
N ASP A 337 -31.91 -2.68 -22.16
CA ASP A 337 -33.15 -2.69 -21.36
C ASP A 337 -33.59 -4.10 -20.91
N GLU A 338 -32.63 -5.03 -20.88
CA GLU A 338 -32.83 -6.37 -20.35
C GLU A 338 -32.73 -6.36 -18.82
N THR A 339 -33.73 -6.95 -18.14
CA THR A 339 -33.71 -7.14 -16.70
C THR A 339 -32.57 -8.08 -16.31
N THR A 340 -31.50 -7.54 -15.75
CA THR A 340 -30.34 -8.30 -15.29
C THR A 340 -30.13 -8.14 -13.80
N GLU A 341 -29.66 -9.19 -13.13
CA GLU A 341 -29.27 -9.07 -11.72
C GLU A 341 -28.13 -8.06 -11.56
N PRO A 342 -28.01 -7.38 -10.40
CA PRO A 342 -26.88 -6.48 -10.15
C PRO A 342 -25.55 -7.25 -10.27
N PHE A 343 -24.61 -6.72 -11.06
CA PHE A 343 -23.26 -7.27 -11.11
C PHE A 343 -22.52 -6.97 -9.80
N GLU A 344 -21.80 -7.96 -9.29
CA GLU A 344 -21.02 -7.84 -8.08
C GLU A 344 -19.68 -7.18 -8.41
N ASP A 345 -19.59 -5.87 -8.17
CA ASP A 345 -18.42 -5.07 -8.52
C ASP A 345 -17.26 -5.19 -7.52
N GLU A 346 -17.44 -5.62 -6.26
CA GLU A 346 -16.31 -5.69 -5.30
C GLU A 346 -15.28 -6.76 -5.70
N THR A 347 -15.69 -7.83 -6.40
CA THR A 347 -14.79 -8.91 -6.84
C THR A 347 -14.88 -9.27 -8.34
N LEU A 348 -15.55 -8.44 -9.15
CA LEU A 348 -15.81 -8.70 -10.58
C LEU A 348 -16.56 -10.02 -10.80
N GLY A 349 -17.63 -10.24 -10.03
CA GLY A 349 -18.41 -11.47 -10.06
C GLY A 349 -17.55 -12.68 -9.66
N ASP A 350 -16.96 -12.62 -8.47
CA ASP A 350 -16.12 -13.65 -7.82
C ASP A 350 -14.79 -13.99 -8.53
N ARG A 351 -14.47 -13.33 -9.65
CA ARG A 351 -13.24 -13.64 -10.40
C ARG A 351 -11.99 -13.10 -9.73
N VAL A 352 -12.11 -12.05 -8.93
CA VAL A 352 -11.02 -11.36 -8.19
C VAL A 352 -11.26 -11.48 -6.68
N SER A 353 -11.92 -12.55 -6.23
CA SER A 353 -12.13 -12.81 -4.80
C SER A 353 -10.85 -13.25 -4.11
N TYR A 354 -10.85 -13.15 -2.79
CA TYR A 354 -9.70 -13.55 -1.96
C TYR A 354 -9.40 -15.04 -2.10
N SER A 355 -10.42 -15.89 -2.10
CA SER A 355 -10.30 -17.34 -2.25
C SER A 355 -9.61 -17.73 -3.56
N VAL A 356 -9.99 -17.08 -4.68
CA VAL A 356 -9.34 -17.26 -5.99
C VAL A 356 -7.87 -16.86 -5.94
N PHE A 357 -7.54 -15.70 -5.34
CA PHE A 357 -6.16 -15.22 -5.28
C PHE A 357 -5.29 -16.07 -4.35
N VAL A 358 -5.83 -16.54 -3.22
CA VAL A 358 -5.15 -17.50 -2.33
C VAL A 358 -4.88 -18.81 -3.05
N ASN A 359 -5.84 -19.33 -3.81
CA ASN A 359 -5.63 -20.56 -4.59
C ASN A 359 -4.46 -20.42 -5.58
N ILE A 360 -4.31 -19.25 -6.20
CA ILE A 360 -3.23 -18.96 -7.14
C ILE A 360 -1.90 -18.75 -6.41
N CYS A 361 -1.89 -17.95 -5.34
CA CYS A 361 -0.66 -17.48 -4.68
C CYS A 361 -0.18 -18.36 -3.52
N SER A 362 -0.96 -19.33 -3.04
CA SER A 362 -0.54 -20.21 -1.93
C SER A 362 0.57 -21.18 -2.31
N ARG A 363 0.90 -21.33 -3.60
CA ARG A 363 2.00 -22.17 -4.08
C ARG A 363 2.95 -21.37 -4.95
N PHE A 364 4.25 -21.57 -4.76
CA PHE A 364 5.31 -20.88 -5.49
C PHE A 364 6.50 -21.83 -5.72
N ALA A 365 7.01 -21.89 -6.95
CA ALA A 365 8.12 -22.78 -7.33
C ALA A 365 7.94 -24.26 -6.87
N GLY A 366 6.70 -24.77 -6.92
CA GLY A 366 6.36 -26.14 -6.49
C GLY A 366 6.15 -26.33 -4.98
N SER A 367 6.50 -25.34 -4.16
CA SER A 367 6.37 -25.37 -2.70
C SER A 367 5.17 -24.56 -2.21
N ASP A 368 4.64 -24.91 -1.04
CA ASP A 368 3.55 -24.16 -0.43
C ASP A 368 4.11 -22.94 0.33
N LEU A 369 3.47 -21.78 0.13
CA LEU A 369 3.70 -20.58 0.92
C LEU A 369 2.85 -20.60 2.18
N VAL A 370 3.26 -19.81 3.17
CA VAL A 370 2.56 -19.78 4.46
C VAL A 370 1.24 -19.00 4.33
N VAL A 371 0.13 -19.73 4.44
CA VAL A 371 -1.20 -19.16 4.64
C VAL A 371 -1.33 -18.73 6.11
N ARG A 372 -1.47 -17.43 6.33
CA ARG A 372 -1.68 -16.75 7.60
C ARG A 372 -3.15 -16.52 7.89
N ASN A 373 -3.89 -16.09 6.86
CA ASN A 373 -5.32 -15.86 6.95
C ASN A 373 -6.06 -17.07 6.40
N ASP A 374 -6.26 -18.04 7.28
CA ASP A 374 -6.92 -19.33 7.04
C ASP A 374 -8.45 -19.26 7.12
N GLN A 375 -9.02 -18.06 7.32
CA GLN A 375 -10.45 -17.80 7.16
C GLN A 375 -10.79 -17.86 5.67
N LEU A 376 -10.88 -19.07 5.14
CA LEU A 376 -11.50 -19.36 3.85
C LEU A 376 -12.98 -19.03 4.01
N GLU A 377 -13.37 -17.83 3.60
CA GLU A 377 -14.75 -17.30 3.51
C GLU A 377 -15.80 -18.27 4.06
N GLU A 378 -16.01 -18.26 5.39
CA GLU A 378 -17.27 -18.80 5.92
C GLU A 378 -18.35 -17.87 5.39
N GLY A 379 -19.19 -18.40 4.50
CA GLY A 379 -20.14 -17.66 3.67
C GLY A 379 -20.90 -16.58 4.43
N ALA A 380 -20.97 -15.40 3.79
CA ALA A 380 -21.78 -14.28 4.24
C ALA A 380 -23.28 -14.62 4.33
#